data_AF-A0A2D4JI65-F1
#
_entry.id   AF-A0A2D4JI65-F1
#
_cell.length_a   1.000
_cell.length_b   1.000
_cell.length_c   1.000
_cell.angle_alpha   90.00
_cell.angle_beta   90.00
_cell.angle_gamma   90.00
#
_symmetry.space_group_name_H-M   'P 1'
#
loop_
_entity.id
_entity.type
_entity.pdbx_description
1 polymer ?
#
loop_
_entity_poly.entity_id
_entity_poly.type
_entity_poly.pdbx_seq_one_letter_code
_entity_poly.pdbx_strand_id
1 'polypeptide(L)'
;CKKGKKQCKGHTYIVVPFKCLVGEFVSDVLLVPEKCRFFHRERLDVCKSHQYWHTVAKEACLTEGMILHSYGMLLPCGVDQFHGTEYVCCPQAKIVDEALSKEEEEEDEDEEEEDDNDVNKSELPTEADT
;
A
#
# COMPACT_ATOMS: atom_id res chain seq x y z
N CYS A 1 -4.30 -10.26 22.45
CA CYS A 1 -4.44 -11.11 23.66
C CYS A 1 -5.18 -12.39 23.31
N LYS A 2 -4.82 -13.55 23.88
CA LYS A 2 -5.57 -14.81 23.67
C LYS A 2 -6.78 -14.87 24.61
N LYS A 3 -7.92 -15.34 24.11
CA LYS A 3 -9.18 -15.46 24.89
C LYS A 3 -8.94 -16.28 26.17
N GLY A 4 -9.45 -15.80 27.30
CA GLY A 4 -9.34 -16.46 28.60
C GLY A 4 -8.00 -16.32 29.33
N LYS A 5 -7.00 -15.62 28.78
CA LYS A 5 -5.74 -15.33 29.48
C LYS A 5 -5.82 -13.99 30.22
N LYS A 6 -5.52 -14.00 31.53
CA LYS A 6 -5.48 -12.81 32.38
C LYS A 6 -4.32 -11.86 32.06
N GLN A 7 -3.24 -12.39 31.49
CA GLN A 7 -2.07 -11.60 31.08
C GLN A 7 -1.86 -11.74 29.58
N CYS A 8 -1.69 -10.60 28.92
CA CYS A 8 -1.32 -10.54 27.51
C CYS A 8 0.20 -10.47 27.41
N LYS A 9 0.83 -11.50 26.84
CA LYS A 9 2.21 -11.38 26.36
C LYS A 9 2.16 -10.67 25.01
N GLY A 10 2.80 -9.50 24.94
CA GLY A 10 2.78 -8.65 23.75
C GLY A 10 3.72 -9.17 22.66
N HIS A 11 3.29 -9.01 21.41
CA HIS A 11 4.13 -9.07 20.21
C HIS A 11 3.79 -7.85 19.37
N THR A 12 4.77 -7.30 18.65
CA THR A 12 4.55 -6.15 17.77
C THR A 12 3.91 -6.62 16.47
N TYR A 13 2.79 -6.02 16.09
CA TYR A 13 2.12 -6.25 14.82
C TYR A 13 1.89 -4.91 14.12
N ILE A 14 2.11 -4.88 12.81
CA ILE A 14 1.68 -3.78 11.95
C ILE A 14 0.31 -4.15 11.41
N VAL A 15 -0.70 -3.32 11.68
CA VAL A 15 -2.09 -3.56 11.28
C VAL A 15 -2.70 -2.27 10.75
N VAL A 16 -3.70 -2.41 9.87
CA VAL A 16 -4.56 -1.29 9.46
C VAL A 16 -5.90 -1.48 10.18
N PRO A 17 -6.26 -0.58 11.12
CA PRO A 17 -7.52 -0.70 11.86
C PRO A 17 -8.72 -0.27 10.99
N PHE A 18 -9.90 -0.82 11.30
CA PHE A 18 -11.16 -0.34 10.75
C PHE A 18 -11.71 0.80 11.61
N LYS A 19 -12.14 1.88 10.95
CA LYS A 19 -12.84 2.99 11.60
C LYS A 19 -14.33 2.69 11.68
N CYS A 20 -14.88 2.64 12.88
CA CYS A 20 -16.32 2.50 13.09
C CYS A 20 -17.01 3.85 12.86
N LEU A 21 -17.83 3.95 11.82
CA LEU A 21 -18.64 5.13 11.53
C LEU A 21 -19.90 5.10 12.40
N VAL A 22 -20.23 6.20 13.05
CA VAL A 22 -21.36 6.32 13.99
C VAL A 22 -22.27 7.44 13.54
N GLY A 23 -23.57 7.14 13.40
CA GLY A 23 -24.57 8.12 13.00
C GLY A 23 -24.56 8.39 11.49
N GLU A 24 -24.96 9.61 11.13
CA GLU A 24 -24.94 10.07 9.74
C GLU A 24 -23.50 10.25 9.24
N PHE A 25 -23.26 9.90 7.99
CA PHE A 25 -21.94 9.99 7.41
C PHE A 25 -21.55 11.44 7.13
N VAL A 26 -20.38 11.83 7.62
CA VAL A 26 -19.70 13.08 7.28
C VAL A 26 -18.31 12.71 6.79
N SER A 27 -17.89 13.28 5.67
CA SER A 27 -16.55 13.01 5.13
C SER A 27 -15.46 13.55 6.05
N ASP A 28 -14.26 12.98 5.93
CA ASP A 28 -13.14 13.34 6.78
C ASP A 28 -12.54 14.69 6.35
N VAL A 29 -12.01 15.45 7.30
CA VAL A 29 -11.32 16.71 6.97
C VAL A 29 -9.92 16.40 6.45
N LEU A 30 -9.68 16.63 5.16
CA LEU A 30 -8.35 16.54 4.55
C LEU A 30 -7.63 17.88 4.63
N LEU A 31 -6.48 17.89 5.30
CA LEU A 31 -5.58 19.05 5.29
C LEU A 31 -4.90 19.16 3.93
N VAL A 32 -4.77 20.38 3.41
CA VAL A 32 -4.09 20.67 2.15
C VAL A 32 -2.84 21.50 2.46
N PRO A 33 -1.65 20.88 2.55
CA PRO A 33 -0.40 21.61 2.76
C PRO A 33 -0.07 22.52 1.59
N GLU A 34 0.93 23.38 1.77
CA GLU A 34 1.42 24.25 0.69
C GLU A 34 1.87 23.44 -0.53
N LYS A 35 1.61 23.99 -1.73
CA LYS A 35 1.94 23.39 -3.04
C LYS A 35 1.18 22.09 -3.37
N CYS A 36 0.41 21.55 -2.43
CA CYS A 36 -0.50 20.44 -2.67
C CYS A 36 -1.84 20.94 -3.23
N ARG A 37 -2.62 20.02 -3.80
CA ARG A 37 -3.91 20.31 -4.43
C ARG A 37 -4.95 19.29 -3.96
N PHE A 38 -6.15 19.76 -3.66
CA PHE A 38 -7.30 18.95 -3.29
C PHE A 38 -8.16 18.64 -4.52
N PHE A 39 -8.64 17.41 -4.61
CA PHE A 39 -9.49 16.90 -5.68
C PHE A 39 -10.56 15.98 -5.08
N HIS A 40 -11.63 15.74 -5.84
CA HIS A 40 -12.59 14.70 -5.51
C HIS A 40 -13.16 14.06 -6.78
N ARG A 41 -13.65 12.83 -6.65
CA ARG A 41 -14.31 12.08 -7.71
C ARG A 41 -15.51 11.33 -7.15
N GLU A 42 -16.66 11.52 -7.78
CA GLU A 42 -17.93 10.93 -7.38
C GLU A 42 -18.62 10.27 -8.57
N ARG A 43 -19.22 9.10 -8.34
CA ARG A 43 -20.00 8.33 -9.30
C ARG A 43 -21.17 7.63 -8.61
N LEU A 44 -22.35 8.25 -8.66
CA LEU A 44 -23.58 7.73 -8.05
C LEU A 44 -24.03 6.38 -8.63
N ASP A 45 -23.60 6.03 -9.84
CA ASP A 45 -23.89 4.76 -10.50
C ASP A 45 -22.96 3.61 -10.06
N VAL A 46 -21.90 3.91 -9.30
CA VAL A 46 -20.85 2.96 -8.94
C VAL A 46 -20.74 2.88 -7.42
N CYS A 47 -20.95 1.69 -6.84
CA CYS A 47 -20.72 1.42 -5.43
C CYS A 47 -19.51 0.48 -5.28
N LYS A 48 -18.38 0.98 -4.74
CA LYS A 48 -17.09 0.27 -4.70
C LYS A 48 -16.41 0.38 -3.35
N SER A 49 -15.48 -0.54 -3.09
CA SER A 49 -14.76 -0.64 -1.82
C SER A 49 -13.79 0.51 -1.58
N HIS A 50 -13.40 0.68 -0.32
CA HIS A 50 -12.35 1.62 0.09
C HIS A 50 -11.06 1.45 -0.73
N GLN A 51 -10.60 0.21 -0.93
CA GLN A 51 -9.38 -0.07 -1.69
C GLN A 51 -9.46 0.38 -3.15
N TYR A 52 -10.62 0.22 -3.80
CA TYR A 52 -10.82 0.68 -5.17
C TYR A 52 -10.64 2.20 -5.27
N TRP A 53 -11.29 2.93 -4.37
CA TRP A 53 -11.25 4.38 -4.34
C TRP A 53 -9.87 4.93 -3.94
N HIS A 54 -9.13 4.22 -3.09
CA HIS A 54 -7.73 4.52 -2.82
C HIS A 54 -6.86 4.39 -4.07
N THR A 55 -7.01 3.30 -4.85
CA THR A 55 -6.29 3.12 -6.12
C THR A 55 -6.63 4.23 -7.10
N VAL A 56 -7.90 4.59 -7.24
CA VAL A 56 -8.35 5.70 -8.11
C VAL A 56 -7.70 7.02 -7.72
N ALA A 57 -7.68 7.36 -6.42
CA ALA A 57 -7.02 8.57 -5.94
C ALA A 57 -5.51 8.56 -6.21
N LYS A 58 -4.85 7.41 -5.99
CA LYS A 58 -3.42 7.24 -6.24
C LYS A 58 -3.07 7.42 -7.71
N GLU A 59 -3.78 6.76 -8.60
CA GLU A 59 -3.58 6.86 -10.05
C GLU A 59 -3.85 8.27 -10.57
N ALA A 60 -4.87 8.95 -10.03
CA ALA A 60 -5.17 10.34 -10.38
C ALA A 60 -4.02 11.28 -10.02
N CYS A 61 -3.44 11.16 -8.81
CA CYS A 61 -2.27 11.98 -8.45
C CYS A 61 -1.06 11.69 -9.33
N LEU A 62 -0.81 10.40 -9.65
CA LEU A 62 0.31 10.01 -10.53
C LEU A 62 0.16 10.60 -11.94
N THR A 63 -1.07 10.67 -12.45
CA THR A 63 -1.37 11.28 -13.76
C THR A 63 -1.04 12.78 -13.77
N GLU A 64 -1.19 13.46 -12.64
CA GLU A 64 -0.82 14.86 -12.45
C GLU A 64 0.69 15.05 -12.15
N GLY A 65 1.50 13.99 -12.19
CA GLY A 65 2.94 14.06 -11.83
C GLY A 65 3.16 14.35 -10.33
N MET A 66 2.19 14.00 -9.50
CA MET A 66 2.20 14.20 -8.05
C MET A 66 2.06 12.86 -7.32
N ILE A 67 2.22 12.87 -6.00
CA ILE A 67 1.99 11.72 -5.13
C ILE A 67 0.72 11.92 -4.28
N LEU A 68 0.00 10.84 -4.02
CA LEU A 68 -1.14 10.86 -3.10
C LEU A 68 -0.65 11.11 -1.67
N HIS A 69 -1.12 12.20 -1.06
CA HIS A 69 -0.77 12.58 0.31
C HIS A 69 -1.80 12.08 1.32
N SER A 70 -3.08 12.35 1.07
CA SER A 70 -4.20 11.91 1.90
C SER A 70 -5.45 11.70 1.05
N TYR A 71 -6.38 10.88 1.53
CA TYR A 71 -7.66 10.63 0.86
C TYR A 71 -8.75 10.29 1.88
N GLY A 72 -10.00 10.45 1.47
CA GLY A 72 -11.19 10.19 2.26
C GLY A 72 -12.29 9.64 1.36
N MET A 73 -13.18 8.83 1.94
CA MET A 73 -14.31 8.27 1.19
C MET A 73 -15.48 9.25 1.14
N LEU A 74 -16.25 9.20 0.06
CA LEU A 74 -17.45 10.00 -0.13
C LEU A 74 -18.68 9.12 -0.33
N LEU A 75 -19.79 9.52 0.26
CA LEU A 75 -21.13 8.98 0.01
C LEU A 75 -21.21 7.45 0.18
N PRO A 76 -21.38 6.95 1.42
CA PRO A 76 -21.51 5.52 1.66
C PRO A 76 -22.77 4.97 0.99
N CYS A 77 -22.63 3.80 0.39
CA CYS A 77 -23.70 3.08 -0.30
C CYS A 77 -23.87 1.64 0.19
N GLY A 78 -22.97 1.19 1.06
CA GLY A 78 -23.00 -0.12 1.70
C GLY A 78 -21.95 -0.22 2.79
N VAL A 79 -21.82 -1.40 3.39
CA VAL A 79 -20.77 -1.65 4.39
C VAL A 79 -19.41 -1.63 3.70
N ASP A 80 -18.57 -0.68 4.08
CA ASP A 80 -17.24 -0.44 3.48
C ASP A 80 -17.29 -0.20 1.96
N GLN A 81 -18.38 0.42 1.48
CA GLN A 81 -18.58 0.76 0.07
C GLN A 81 -19.09 2.19 -0.10
N PHE A 82 -18.59 2.85 -1.13
CA PHE A 82 -18.70 4.29 -1.34
C PHE A 82 -18.94 4.61 -2.83
N HIS A 83 -19.52 5.77 -3.09
CA HIS A 83 -19.71 6.30 -4.44
C HIS A 83 -18.57 7.23 -4.89
N GLY A 84 -17.62 7.55 -4.02
CA GLY A 84 -16.53 8.44 -4.40
C GLY A 84 -15.38 8.50 -3.41
N THR A 85 -14.43 9.35 -3.75
CA THR A 85 -13.23 9.64 -2.96
C THR A 85 -12.83 11.10 -3.13
N GLU A 86 -12.39 11.72 -2.05
CA GLU A 86 -11.69 13.00 -2.03
C GLU A 86 -10.22 12.76 -1.68
N TYR A 87 -9.31 13.55 -2.22
CA TYR A 87 -7.89 13.29 -2.11
C TYR A 87 -7.03 14.54 -2.31
N VAL A 88 -5.86 14.53 -1.70
CA VAL A 88 -4.85 15.57 -1.79
C VAL A 88 -3.63 15.01 -2.48
N CYS A 89 -3.23 15.63 -3.58
CA CYS A 89 -1.98 15.33 -4.28
C CYS A 89 -0.92 16.38 -3.93
N CYS A 90 0.30 15.95 -3.65
CA CYS A 90 1.42 16.82 -3.39
C CYS A 90 2.55 16.56 -4.41
N PRO A 91 3.37 17.57 -4.75
CA PRO A 91 4.57 17.37 -5.56
C PRO A 91 5.43 16.26 -4.95
N GLN A 92 5.94 15.34 -5.79
CA GLN A 92 6.94 14.39 -5.34
C GLN A 92 8.17 15.19 -4.90
N ALA A 93 8.58 15.06 -3.64
CA ALA A 93 9.86 15.59 -3.21
C ALA A 93 10.90 14.91 -4.10
N LYS A 94 11.43 15.65 -5.07
CA LYS A 94 12.68 15.26 -5.69
C LYS A 94 13.65 15.17 -4.52
N ILE A 95 14.19 13.99 -4.29
CA ILE A 95 15.39 13.83 -3.46
C ILE A 95 16.49 14.50 -4.29
N VAL A 96 16.52 15.83 -4.25
CA VAL A 96 17.67 16.60 -4.68
C VAL A 96 18.56 16.72 -3.44
N ASP A 97 19.70 16.05 -3.54
CA ASP A 97 20.97 16.41 -2.91
C ASP A 97 21.35 15.90 -1.50
N GLU A 98 21.13 14.62 -1.17
CA GLU A 98 21.89 14.01 -0.04
C GLU A 98 22.44 12.58 -0.28
N ALA A 99 22.05 11.87 -1.34
CA ALA A 99 22.52 10.49 -1.58
C ALA A 99 23.61 10.35 -2.66
N LEU A 100 23.98 11.43 -3.37
CA LEU A 100 24.96 11.41 -4.48
C LEU A 100 26.39 11.81 -4.09
N SER A 101 26.76 11.82 -2.79
CA SER A 101 28.10 12.20 -2.33
C SER A 101 28.92 11.07 -1.68
N LYS A 102 28.57 9.81 -1.91
CA LYS A 102 29.35 8.65 -1.45
C LYS A 102 29.41 7.50 -2.47
N GLU A 103 29.68 7.82 -3.72
CA GLU A 103 30.24 6.85 -4.67
C GLU A 103 31.49 7.50 -5.28
N GLU A 104 32.64 7.25 -4.67
CA GLU A 104 33.97 7.18 -5.30
C GLU A 104 34.96 6.71 -4.21
N GLU A 105 35.79 5.72 -4.55
CA GLU A 105 36.72 4.92 -3.71
C GLU A 105 36.03 3.68 -3.08
N GLU A 106 36.26 2.42 -3.49
CA GLU A 106 37.45 1.78 -4.05
C GLU A 106 37.08 0.57 -4.96
N GLU A 107 37.86 0.37 -6.02
CA GLU A 107 37.84 -0.79 -6.93
C GLU A 107 38.52 -2.03 -6.31
N ASP A 108 38.10 -3.19 -6.81
CA ASP A 108 38.88 -4.42 -7.11
C ASP A 108 38.98 -5.63 -6.13
N GLU A 109 38.76 -6.79 -6.78
CA GLU A 109 39.29 -8.15 -6.55
C GLU A 109 38.65 -9.06 -5.45
N ASP A 110 37.89 -10.09 -5.86
CA ASP A 110 38.36 -11.50 -5.84
C ASP A 110 37.29 -12.59 -6.10
N GLU A 111 37.60 -13.40 -7.12
CA GLU A 111 37.54 -14.87 -7.24
C GLU A 111 36.23 -15.68 -7.18
N GLU A 112 36.05 -16.45 -8.26
CA GLU A 112 35.05 -17.49 -8.54
C GLU A 112 35.39 -18.79 -7.80
N GLU A 113 34.43 -19.40 -7.08
CA GLU A 113 34.50 -20.81 -6.68
C GLU A 113 33.11 -21.44 -6.90
N GLU A 114 32.98 -22.20 -8.00
CA GLU A 114 31.87 -23.13 -8.24
C GLU A 114 32.13 -24.39 -7.39
N ASP A 115 31.28 -24.64 -6.38
CA ASP A 115 31.27 -25.95 -5.68
C ASP A 115 30.04 -26.78 -6.07
N ASP A 116 30.39 -27.94 -6.59
CA ASP A 116 29.61 -29.01 -7.17
C ASP A 116 28.74 -29.70 -6.11
N ASN A 117 27.46 -29.92 -6.38
CA ASN A 117 26.66 -30.85 -5.58
C ASN A 117 25.74 -31.68 -6.50
N ASP A 118 26.33 -32.71 -7.14
CA ASP A 118 25.61 -33.92 -7.54
C ASP A 118 25.13 -34.68 -6.29
N VAL A 119 23.82 -34.67 -6.03
CA VAL A 119 23.17 -35.81 -5.38
C VAL A 119 21.93 -36.17 -6.19
N ASN A 120 22.15 -37.13 -7.09
CA ASN A 120 21.17 -38.09 -7.58
C ASN A 120 19.99 -38.37 -6.62
N LYS A 121 18.76 -38.15 -7.09
CA LYS A 121 17.64 -39.07 -6.79
C LYS A 121 16.55 -39.03 -7.87
N SER A 122 16.77 -39.85 -8.89
CA SER A 122 15.78 -40.72 -9.54
C SER A 122 14.41 -40.11 -9.91
N GLU A 123 14.28 -39.81 -11.19
CA GLU A 123 13.17 -40.24 -12.05
C GLU A 123 12.58 -41.61 -11.60
N LEU A 124 11.27 -41.90 -11.58
CA LEU A 124 10.25 -41.92 -12.65
C LEU A 124 8.91 -42.50 -12.03
N PRO A 125 7.82 -42.83 -12.76
CA PRO A 125 6.69 -42.00 -13.17
C PRO A 125 5.28 -42.44 -12.62
N THR A 126 4.30 -41.71 -13.16
CA THR A 126 2.83 -41.80 -13.25
C THR A 126 2.08 -43.15 -13.31
N GLU A 127 0.83 -43.08 -12.79
CA GLU A 127 -0.46 -43.77 -13.09
C GLU A 127 -0.64 -45.29 -12.86
N ALA A 128 -1.74 -45.67 -12.17
CA ALA A 128 -2.78 -46.58 -12.68
C ALA A 128 -3.98 -46.74 -11.72
N ASP A 129 -5.18 -46.66 -12.32
CA ASP A 129 -6.50 -47.12 -11.91
C ASP A 129 -6.53 -48.51 -11.23
N THR A 130 -7.32 -48.67 -10.16
CA THR A 130 -8.19 -49.84 -9.93
C THR A 130 -9.28 -49.53 -8.90
#